data_AF-A0AA95EZL8-F1
#
_entry.id   AF-A0AA95EZL8-F1
#
_cell.length_a   1.000
_cell.length_b   1.000
_cell.length_c   1.000
_cell.angle_alpha   90.00
_cell.angle_beta   90.00
_cell.angle_gamma   90.00
#
_symmetry.space_group_name_H-M   'P 1'
#
loop_
_entity.id
_entity.type
_entity.pdbx_description
1 polymer ?
#
loop_
_entity_poly.entity_id
_entity_poly.type
_entity_poly.pdbx_seq_one_letter_code
_entity_poly.pdbx_strand_id
1 'polypeptide(L)' 'MNATAKAECGIGVYLASAKEIERANGVFFDNKKQIVPIQTRFDEGAGNKLWTLCEGLTSY' A
#
# COMPACT_ATOMS: atom_id res chain seq x y z
N MET A 1 13.35 -21.17 0.86
CA MET A 1 12.55 -19.93 0.74
C MET A 1 12.37 -19.61 -0.73
N ASN A 2 11.15 -19.25 -1.14
CA ASN A 2 10.85 -18.82 -2.53
C ASN A 2 11.62 -17.52 -2.83
N ALA A 3 12.35 -17.47 -3.95
CA ALA A 3 13.16 -16.33 -4.34
C ALA A 3 12.32 -15.05 -4.51
N THR A 4 11.08 -15.18 -4.97
CA THR A 4 10.11 -14.08 -5.13
C THR A 4 9.75 -13.45 -3.79
N ALA A 5 9.42 -14.27 -2.79
CA ALA A 5 9.07 -13.81 -1.45
C ALA A 5 10.23 -13.07 -0.76
N LYS A 6 11.48 -13.48 -1.05
CA LYS A 6 12.68 -12.79 -0.52
C LYS A 6 12.89 -11.42 -1.17
N ALA A 7 12.64 -11.30 -2.46
CA ALA A 7 12.74 -10.03 -3.19
C ALA A 7 11.64 -9.04 -2.77
N GLU A 8 10.39 -9.52 -2.63
CA GLU A 8 9.25 -8.72 -2.15
C GLU A 8 9.48 -8.20 -0.72
N CYS A 9 10.04 -9.03 0.16
CA CYS A 9 10.41 -8.61 1.52
C CYS A 9 11.43 -7.46 1.51
N GLY A 10 12.46 -7.52 0.65
CA GLY A 10 13.46 -6.45 0.53
C GLY A 10 12.88 -5.13 0.02
N ILE A 11 11.87 -5.19 -0.85
CA ILE A 11 11.16 -4.01 -1.35
C ILE A 11 10.30 -3.40 -0.25
N GLY A 12 9.52 -4.22 0.47
CA GLY A 12 8.69 -3.75 1.58
C GLY A 12 9.50 -3.08 2.69
N VAL A 13 10.65 -3.67 3.07
CA VAL A 13 11.57 -3.10 4.06
C VAL A 13 12.12 -1.75 3.59
N TYR A 14 12.54 -1.66 2.32
CA TYR A 14 12.99 -0.39 1.75
C TYR A 14 11.88 0.66 1.79
N LEU A 15 10.66 0.31 1.36
CA LEU A 15 9.54 1.24 1.30
C LEU A 15 9.12 1.74 2.70
N ALA A 16 9.28 0.92 3.74
CA ALA A 16 8.95 1.28 5.11
C ALA A 16 10.04 2.12 5.83
N SER A 17 11.26 2.19 5.31
CA SER A 17 12.42 2.77 6.03
C SER A 17 13.20 3.84 5.27
N ALA A 18 13.02 3.96 3.96
CA ALA A 18 13.76 4.90 3.14
C ALA A 18 13.28 6.35 3.38
N LYS A 19 14.22 7.26 3.68
CA LYS A 19 13.92 8.66 4.01
C LYS A 19 13.42 9.45 2.80
N GLU A 20 13.89 9.10 1.61
CA GLU A 20 13.53 9.74 0.35
C GLU A 20 12.04 9.61 -0.02
N ILE A 21 11.31 8.69 0.61
CA ILE A 21 9.89 8.42 0.37
C ILE A 21 9.00 8.66 1.59
N GLU A 22 9.54 9.21 2.68
CA GLU A 22 8.81 9.48 3.93
C GLU A 22 7.53 10.31 3.72
N ARG A 23 7.52 11.17 2.70
CA ARG A 23 6.39 12.05 2.38
C ARG A 23 5.49 11.54 1.23
N ALA A 24 5.77 10.35 0.69
CA ALA A 24 5.05 9.79 -0.44
C ALA A 24 3.76 9.07 0.02
N ASN A 25 2.85 9.80 0.66
CA ASN A 25 1.58 9.25 1.13
C ASN A 25 0.58 9.05 -0.01
N GLY A 26 -0.22 7.97 0.06
CA GLY A 26 -1.29 7.70 -0.89
C GLY A 26 -0.84 7.28 -2.29
N VAL A 27 0.44 6.94 -2.47
CA VAL A 27 0.99 6.45 -3.74
C VAL A 27 1.20 4.94 -3.70
N PHE A 28 1.29 4.34 -4.89
CA PHE A 28 1.58 2.93 -5.05
C PHE A 28 2.96 2.77 -5.67
N PHE A 29 3.73 1.80 -5.19
CA PHE A 29 5.03 1.46 -5.73
C PHE A 29 4.98 0.10 -6.43
N ASP A 30 5.66 -0.03 -7.55
CA ASP A 30 5.88 -1.32 -8.19
C ASP A 30 7.09 -2.06 -7.58
N ASN A 31 7.37 -3.26 -8.10
CA ASN A 31 8.49 -4.07 -7.67
C ASN A 31 9.87 -3.48 -8.05
N LYS A 32 9.90 -2.41 -8.84
CA LYS A 32 11.10 -1.63 -9.17
C LYS A 32 11.21 -0.37 -8.30
N LYS A 33 10.37 -0.23 -7.27
CA LYS A 33 10.31 0.91 -6.35
C LYS A 33 9.93 2.21 -7.05
N GLN A 34 9.22 2.13 -8.17
CA GLN A 34 8.75 3.30 -8.90
C GLN A 34 7.30 3.61 -8.53
N ILE A 35 6.99 4.90 -8.38
CA ILE A 35 5.61 5.34 -8.19
C ILE A 35 4.83 5.03 -9.45
N VAL A 36 3.73 4.30 -9.30
CA VAL A 36 2.82 4.00 -10.40
C VAL A 36 1.54 4.82 -10.26
N PRO A 37 1.02 5.38 -11.36
CA PRO A 37 -0.27 6.05 -11.33
C PRO A 37 -1.35 5.02 -11.03
N ILE A 38 -2.19 5.33 -10.05
CA ILE A 38 -3.44 4.60 -9.84
C ILE A 38 -4.32 4.88 -11.06
N GLN A 39 -4.47 3.89 -11.94
CA GLN A 39 -5.45 3.96 -13.00
C GLN A 39 -6.82 3.57 -12.45
N THR A 40 -7.51 4.44 -11.71
CA THR A 40 -8.90 4.13 -11.37
C THR A 40 -9.78 5.34 -11.09
N ARG A 41 -10.97 5.25 -11.67
CA ARG A 41 -12.22 5.92 -11.30
C ARG A 41 -12.67 5.45 -9.89
N PHE A 42 -11.87 5.72 -8.87
CA PHE A 42 -12.26 5.38 -7.51
C PHE A 42 -13.42 6.29 -7.09
N ASP A 43 -14.51 5.67 -6.61
CA ASP A 43 -15.52 6.39 -5.83
C ASP A 43 -14.84 6.87 -4.54
N GLU A 44 -14.73 8.19 -4.37
CA GLU A 44 -14.15 8.82 -3.18
C GLU A 44 -14.79 8.30 -1.88
N GLY A 45 -16.07 7.89 -1.93
CA GLY A 45 -16.79 7.34 -0.79
C GLY A 45 -16.55 5.85 -0.51
N ALA A 46 -15.95 5.09 -1.43
CA ALA A 46 -15.78 3.64 -1.28
C ALA A 46 -14.83 3.29 -0.13
N GLY A 47 -13.74 4.05 0.04
CA GLY A 47 -12.77 3.83 1.12
C GLY A 47 -13.40 3.97 2.50
N ASN A 48 -14.17 5.04 2.73
CA ASN A 48 -14.86 5.27 4.00
C ASN A 48 -15.92 4.20 4.30
N LYS A 49 -16.72 3.80 3.29
CA LYS A 49 -17.71 2.72 3.47
C LYS A 49 -17.06 1.41 3.89
N LEU A 50 -15.95 1.04 3.24
CA LEU A 50 -15.20 -0.17 3.56
C LEU A 50 -14.61 -0.10 4.97
N TRP A 51 -14.04 1.06 5.35
CA TRP A 51 -13.50 1.28 6.68
C TRP A 51 -14.55 1.05 7.77
N THR A 52 -15.71 1.71 7.67
CA THR A 52 -16.80 1.58 8.65
C THR A 52 -17.31 0.13 8.77
N LEU A 53 -17.41 -0.60 7.65
CA LEU A 53 -17.80 -2.01 7.66
C LEU A 53 -16.76 -2.86 8.42
N CYS A 54 -15.46 -2.63 8.17
CA CYS A 54 -14.39 -3.36 8.84
C CYS A 54 -14.37 -3.08 10.35
N GLU A 55 -14.55 -1.83 10.78
CA GLU A 55 -14.68 -1.49 12.20
C GLU A 55 -15.85 -2.24 12.82
N GLY A 56 -17.04 -2.19 12.23
CA GLY A 56 -18.22 -2.89 12.76
C GLY A 56 -18.06 -4.41 12.88
N LEU A 57 -17.20 -5.03 12.05
CA LEU A 57 -16.90 -6.47 12.10
C LEU A 57 -15.78 -6.84 13.08
N THR A 58 -14.96 -5.88 13.51
CA THR A 58 -13.75 -6.12 14.32
C THR A 58 -13.78 -5.47 15.70
N SER A 59 -14.72 -4.54 15.93
CA SER A 59 -14.99 -3.96 17.24
C SER A 59 -15.69 -4.99 18.14
N TYR A 60 -14.93 -5.53 19.10
CA TYR A 60 -15.43 -6.27 20.26
C TYR A 60 -15.97 -5.34 21.34
#